data_AF-E2C102-F1
#
_entry.id   AF-E2C102-F1
#
_cell.length_a   1.000
_cell.length_b   1.000
_cell.length_c   1.000
_cell.angle_alpha   90.00
_cell.angle_beta   90.00
_cell.angle_gamma   90.00
#
_symmetry.space_group_name_H-M   'P 1'
#
loop_
_entity.id
_entity.type
_entity.pdbx_description
1 polymer ?
#
loop_
_entity_poly.entity_id
_entity_poly.type
_entity_poly.pdbx_seq_one_letter_code
_entity_poly.pdbx_strand_id
1 'polypeptide(L)'
;MAELPDISHLTPEERRIIESVMIRQKQEEEQENEIMRRKQDEVQVLEQTIRMRSEKQKKAGVELNATCHICLKTKFADGVGHICNYCDIRCCARCGGKVTLRSSKVRGLEKE
;
A
#
# COMPACT_ATOMS: atom_id res chain seq x y z
N MET A 1 -1.98 21.45 -16.97
CA MET A 1 -0.98 20.98 -17.96
C MET A 1 0.31 21.70 -17.63
N ALA A 2 1.40 20.96 -17.38
CA ALA A 2 2.70 21.60 -17.28
C ALA A 2 2.99 22.30 -18.61
N GLU A 3 3.32 23.59 -18.58
CA GLU A 3 3.78 24.29 -19.77
C GLU A 3 5.04 23.58 -20.27
N LEU A 4 5.04 23.21 -21.56
CA LEU A 4 6.19 22.57 -22.18
C LEU A 4 7.39 23.54 -22.08
N PRO A 5 8.58 23.06 -21.70
CA PRO A 5 9.77 23.91 -21.67
C PRO A 5 10.06 24.45 -23.06
N ASP A 6 10.39 25.75 -23.17
CA ASP A 6 10.78 26.34 -24.45
C ASP A 6 12.12 25.76 -24.91
N ILE A 7 12.12 25.17 -26.10
CA ILE A 7 13.27 24.54 -26.77
C ILE A 7 13.48 25.13 -28.17
N SER A 8 13.07 26.39 -28.38
CA SER A 8 13.28 27.16 -29.63
C SER A 8 14.74 27.43 -29.96
N HIS A 9 15.62 27.42 -28.96
CA HIS A 9 17.05 27.70 -29.12
C HIS A 9 17.88 26.54 -29.70
N LEU A 10 17.28 25.36 -29.87
CA LEU A 10 18.00 24.15 -30.29
C LEU A 10 18.03 23.99 -31.80
N THR A 11 19.05 23.28 -32.29
CA THR A 11 19.06 22.85 -33.69
C THR A 11 17.91 21.86 -33.97
N PRO A 12 17.46 21.72 -35.23
CA PRO A 12 16.40 20.79 -35.58
C PRO A 12 16.70 19.33 -35.17
N GLU A 13 17.98 18.93 -35.18
CA GLU A 13 18.38 17.58 -34.78
C GLU A 13 18.28 17.36 -33.27
N GLU A 14 18.81 18.29 -32.47
CA GLU A 14 18.73 18.23 -31.00
C GLU A 14 17.27 18.25 -30.52
N ARG A 15 16.43 19.09 -31.16
CA ARG A 15 15.00 19.13 -30.88
C ARG A 15 14.33 17.78 -31.12
N ARG A 16 14.61 17.11 -32.25
CA ARG A 16 14.04 15.79 -32.56
C ARG A 16 14.39 14.74 -31.52
N ILE A 17 15.63 14.74 -31.04
CA ILE A 17 16.09 13.79 -30.02
C ILE A 17 15.33 14.02 -28.70
N ILE A 18 15.21 15.27 -28.26
CA ILE A 18 14.49 15.61 -27.02
C ILE A 18 13.01 15.28 -27.14
N GLU A 19 12.34 15.66 -28.23
CA GLU A 19 10.94 15.32 -28.48
C GLU A 19 10.70 13.80 -28.40
N SER A 20 11.62 13.00 -28.96
CA SER A 20 11.57 11.54 -28.86
C SER A 20 11.65 11.02 -27.42
N VAL A 21 12.51 11.63 -26.58
CA VAL A 21 12.61 11.30 -25.15
C VAL A 21 11.33 11.69 -24.40
N MET A 22 10.80 12.89 -24.65
CA MET A 22 9.57 13.37 -24.00
C MET A 22 8.36 12.49 -24.33
N ILE A 23 8.26 12.01 -25.58
CA ILE A 23 7.20 11.08 -25.99
C ILE A 23 7.30 9.77 -25.18
N ARG A 24 8.50 9.20 -25.04
CA ARG A 24 8.69 7.97 -24.25
C ARG A 24 8.39 8.21 -22.77
N GLN A 25 8.84 9.31 -22.18
CA GLN A 25 8.50 9.65 -20.80
C GLN A 25 6.99 9.75 -20.61
N LYS A 26 6.27 10.44 -21.50
CA LYS A 26 4.82 10.54 -21.41
C LYS A 26 4.13 9.17 -21.49
N GLN A 27 4.64 8.26 -22.32
CA GLN A 27 4.13 6.89 -22.40
C GLN A 27 4.40 6.10 -21.10
N GLU A 28 5.59 6.25 -20.52
CA GLU A 28 5.93 5.63 -19.23
C GLU A 28 5.06 6.18 -18.08
N GLU A 29 4.88 7.51 -18.00
CA GLU A 29 3.99 8.14 -17.02
C GLU A 29 2.55 7.67 -17.16
N GLU A 30 2.05 7.48 -18.38
CA GLU A 30 0.69 6.96 -18.60
C GLU A 30 0.56 5.52 -18.09
N GLN A 31 1.56 4.67 -18.33
CA GLN A 31 1.60 3.31 -17.80
C GLN A 31 1.70 3.27 -16.27
N GLU A 32 2.56 4.10 -15.67
CA GLU A 32 2.68 4.22 -14.22
C GLU A 32 1.36 4.66 -13.58
N ASN A 33 0.69 5.65 -14.18
CA ASN A 33 -0.62 6.12 -13.72
C ASN A 33 -1.69 5.02 -13.82
N GLU A 34 -1.65 4.18 -14.85
CA GLU A 34 -2.56 3.03 -14.97
C GLU A 34 -2.29 1.99 -13.88
N ILE A 35 -1.02 1.65 -13.63
CA ILE A 35 -0.63 0.74 -12.56
C ILE A 35 -1.10 1.28 -11.21
N MET A 36 -0.89 2.58 -10.95
CA MET A 36 -1.29 3.23 -9.71
C MET A 36 -2.82 3.15 -9.50
N ARG A 37 -3.62 3.46 -10.54
CA ARG A 37 -5.08 3.32 -10.50
C ARG A 37 -5.50 1.89 -10.17
N ARG A 38 -4.96 0.91 -10.89
CA ARG A 38 -5.28 -0.51 -10.67
C ARG A 38 -4.94 -0.97 -9.25
N LYS A 39 -3.81 -0.53 -8.70
CA LYS A 39 -3.41 -0.84 -7.32
C LYS A 39 -4.29 -0.17 -6.29
N GLN A 40 -4.74 1.06 -6.56
CA GLN A 40 -5.70 1.73 -5.70
C GLN A 40 -7.04 0.99 -5.66
N ASP A 41 -7.54 0.53 -6.80
CA ASP A 41 -8.76 -0.29 -6.88
C ASP A 41 -8.60 -1.63 -6.13
N GLU A 42 -7.45 -2.29 -6.28
CA GLU A 42 -7.14 -3.54 -5.58
C GLU A 42 -7.19 -3.35 -4.06
N VAL A 43 -6.63 -2.25 -3.54
CA VAL A 43 -6.68 -1.91 -2.11
C VAL A 43 -8.12 -1.67 -1.66
N GLN A 44 -8.90 -0.89 -2.40
CA GLN A 44 -10.30 -0.61 -2.05
C GLN A 44 -11.14 -1.89 -1.95
N VAL A 45 -10.98 -2.81 -2.90
CA VAL A 45 -11.70 -4.10 -2.88
C VAL A 45 -11.28 -4.95 -1.67
N LEU A 46 -9.99 -4.96 -1.32
CA LEU A 46 -9.50 -5.67 -0.14
C LEU A 46 -10.08 -5.10 1.14
N GLU A 47 -10.09 -3.78 1.30
CA GLU A 47 -10.68 -3.09 2.46
C GLU A 47 -12.16 -3.41 2.62
N GLN A 48 -12.94 -3.30 1.52
CA GLN A 48 -14.35 -3.66 1.51
C GLN A 48 -14.57 -5.13 1.90
N THR A 49 -13.73 -6.03 1.38
CA THR A 49 -13.80 -7.47 1.70
C THR A 49 -13.55 -7.75 3.18
N ILE A 50 -12.55 -7.08 3.78
CA ILE A 50 -12.24 -7.21 5.22
C ILE A 50 -13.42 -6.69 6.05
N ARG A 51 -13.95 -5.52 5.70
CA ARG A 51 -15.12 -4.93 6.37
C ARG A 51 -16.33 -5.85 6.35
N MET A 52 -16.70 -6.36 5.17
CA MET A 52 -17.83 -7.29 5.02
C MET A 52 -17.67 -8.55 5.85
N ARG A 53 -16.45 -9.11 5.94
CA ARG A 53 -16.18 -10.30 6.77
C ARG A 53 -16.37 -9.99 8.26
N SER A 54 -15.88 -8.84 8.71
CA SER A 54 -16.01 -8.38 10.10
C SER A 54 -17.47 -8.21 10.49
N GLU A 55 -18.25 -7.53 9.66
CA GLU A 55 -19.69 -7.33 9.89
C GLU A 55 -20.46 -8.66 9.95
N LYS A 56 -20.12 -9.62 9.07
CA LYS A 56 -20.72 -10.96 9.08
C LYS A 56 -20.44 -11.73 10.37
N GLN A 57 -19.20 -11.71 10.86
CA GLN A 57 -18.85 -12.42 12.10
C GLN A 57 -19.43 -11.75 13.35
N LYS A 58 -19.46 -10.42 13.38
CA LYS A 58 -20.12 -9.66 14.44
C LYS A 58 -21.61 -10.01 14.54
N LYS A 59 -22.30 -10.11 13.40
CA LYS A 59 -23.71 -10.55 13.34
C LYS A 59 -23.91 -11.99 13.79
N ALA A 60 -22.91 -12.85 13.61
CA ALA A 60 -22.92 -14.23 14.09
C ALA A 60 -22.56 -14.37 15.59
N GLY A 61 -22.35 -13.27 16.32
CA GLY A 61 -22.01 -13.29 17.74
C GLY A 61 -20.61 -13.80 18.05
N VAL A 62 -19.69 -13.82 17.07
CA VAL A 62 -18.32 -14.30 17.26
C VAL A 62 -17.47 -13.21 17.93
N GLU A 63 -16.77 -13.58 18.99
CA GLU A 63 -15.78 -12.72 19.65
C GLU A 63 -14.53 -12.57 18.75
N LEU A 64 -14.23 -11.33 18.35
CA LEU A 64 -13.20 -11.05 17.33
C LEU A 64 -11.79 -10.83 17.90
N ASN A 65 -11.67 -10.59 19.21
CA ASN A 65 -10.41 -10.26 19.91
C ASN A 65 -9.34 -11.37 19.83
N ALA A 66 -9.74 -12.63 19.67
CA ALA A 66 -8.85 -13.78 19.53
C ALA A 66 -8.72 -14.25 18.07
N THR A 67 -9.03 -13.41 17.08
CA THR A 67 -8.98 -13.79 15.66
C THR A 67 -8.14 -12.82 14.84
N CYS A 68 -7.63 -13.27 13.68
CA CYS A 68 -6.94 -12.40 12.73
C CYS A 68 -7.91 -11.38 12.12
N HIS A 69 -7.66 -10.08 12.30
CA HIS A 69 -8.57 -9.01 11.87
C HIS A 69 -8.74 -8.88 10.34
N ILE A 70 -7.90 -9.56 9.54
CA ILE A 70 -7.96 -9.52 8.07
C ILE A 70 -8.78 -10.70 7.52
N CYS A 71 -8.41 -11.93 7.87
CA CYS A 71 -9.12 -13.11 7.36
C CYS A 71 -10.32 -13.51 8.22
N LEU A 72 -10.29 -13.19 9.52
CA LEU A 72 -11.21 -13.64 10.56
C LEU A 72 -11.41 -15.17 10.64
N LYS A 73 -10.55 -15.93 9.96
CA LYS A 73 -10.56 -17.40 9.96
C LYS A 73 -9.58 -17.97 10.98
N THR A 74 -8.41 -17.34 11.10
CA THR A 74 -7.36 -17.82 11.98
C THR A 74 -7.67 -17.34 13.39
N LYS A 75 -7.83 -18.28 14.32
CA LYS A 75 -7.90 -18.01 15.76
C LYS A 75 -6.49 -18.00 16.35
N PHE A 76 -6.25 -17.16 17.34
CA PHE A 76 -4.98 -17.08 18.04
C PHE A 76 -5.08 -17.76 19.40
N ALA A 77 -4.01 -18.44 19.79
CA ALA A 77 -3.75 -18.73 21.20
C ALA A 77 -3.14 -17.48 21.85
N ASP A 78 -3.05 -17.46 23.18
CA ASP A 78 -2.56 -16.30 23.94
C ASP A 78 -1.20 -15.81 23.46
N GLY A 79 -1.10 -14.52 23.15
CA GLY A 79 0.13 -13.86 22.70
C GLY A 79 0.55 -14.17 21.26
N VAL A 80 -0.22 -14.95 20.49
CA VAL A 80 0.11 -15.31 19.10
C VAL A 80 -0.49 -14.31 18.10
N GLY A 81 0.28 -13.96 17.06
CA GLY A 81 -0.12 -13.06 15.98
C GLY A 81 0.90 -11.97 15.73
N HIS A 82 0.87 -11.37 14.54
CA HIS A 82 1.68 -10.21 14.21
C HIS A 82 0.87 -8.94 14.42
N ILE A 83 1.46 -7.93 15.06
CA ILE A 83 0.85 -6.60 15.20
C ILE A 83 1.42 -5.72 14.11
N CYS A 84 0.55 -5.10 13.32
CA CYS A 84 0.98 -4.18 12.27
C CYS A 84 1.50 -2.88 12.89
N ASN A 85 2.72 -2.46 12.54
CA ASN A 85 3.32 -1.22 13.06
C ASN A 85 2.63 0.07 12.57
N TYR A 86 1.77 -0.02 11.54
CA TYR A 86 1.09 1.16 10.99
C TYR A 86 -0.30 1.38 11.57
N CYS A 87 -1.00 0.32 11.98
CA CYS A 87 -2.42 0.40 12.35
C CYS A 87 -2.79 -0.47 13.56
N ASP A 88 -1.81 -1.09 14.22
CA ASP A 88 -1.96 -1.89 15.44
C ASP A 88 -2.96 -3.06 15.39
N ILE A 89 -3.39 -3.46 14.18
CA ILE A 89 -4.26 -4.63 14.01
C ILE A 89 -3.46 -5.92 14.16
N ARG A 90 -4.10 -6.94 14.74
CA ARG A 90 -3.51 -8.28 14.87
C ARG A 90 -3.83 -9.15 13.65
N CYS A 91 -2.80 -9.65 12.98
CA CYS A 91 -2.91 -10.47 11.78
C CYS A 91 -2.14 -11.81 11.91
N CYS A 92 -2.57 -12.82 11.15
CA CYS A 92 -1.85 -14.10 11.10
C CYS A 92 -0.69 -14.04 10.11
N ALA A 93 0.20 -15.04 10.15
CA ALA A 93 1.38 -15.13 9.27
C ALA A 93 1.06 -15.18 7.76
N ARG A 94 -0.21 -15.38 7.37
CA ARG A 94 -0.66 -15.33 5.96
C ARG A 94 -1.27 -13.99 5.56
N CYS A 95 -1.67 -13.17 6.53
CA CYS A 95 -2.30 -11.88 6.30
C CYS A 95 -1.37 -10.70 6.60
N GLY A 96 -0.21 -10.96 7.17
CA GLY A 96 0.86 -9.99 7.36
C GLY A 96 2.22 -10.66 7.23
N GLY A 97 3.26 -9.84 7.22
CA GLY A 97 4.65 -10.29 7.17
C GLY A 97 5.50 -9.59 8.23
N LYS A 98 6.64 -10.20 8.57
CA LYS A 98 7.64 -9.59 9.43
C LYS A 98 8.58 -8.74 8.58
N VAL A 99 8.59 -7.44 8.81
CA VAL A 99 9.55 -6.52 8.19
C VAL A 99 10.66 -6.23 9.20
N THR A 100 11.91 -6.53 8.85
CA THR A 100 13.07 -6.15 9.66
C THR A 100 13.45 -4.72 9.35
N LEU A 101 12.98 -3.77 10.14
CA LEU A 101 13.46 -2.39 10.09
C LEU A 101 14.89 -2.37 10.64
N ARG A 102 15.87 -1.91 9.87
CA ARG A 102 17.23 -1.67 10.38
C ARG A 102 17.12 -0.66 11.52
N SER A 103 17.64 -0.99 12.69
CA SER A 103 17.47 -0.17 13.90
C SER A 103 18.11 1.20 13.76
N SER A 104 17.31 2.24 13.54
CA SER A 104 17.57 3.57 14.09
C SER A 104 16.83 3.64 15.42
N LYS A 105 17.48 3.16 16.48
CA LYS A 105 16.95 3.12 17.84
C LYS A 105 16.72 4.55 18.32
N VAL A 106 15.51 5.09 18.16
CA VAL A 106 15.06 6.24 18.96
C VAL A 106 14.88 5.70 20.37
N ARG A 107 15.74 6.15 21.29
CA ARG A 107 15.70 5.74 22.70
C ARG A 107 14.31 6.04 23.26
N GLY A 108 13.79 5.11 24.05
CA GLY A 108 12.40 4.99 24.42
C GLY A 108 11.83 6.19 25.16
N LEU A 109 10.54 6.41 24.96
CA LEU A 109 9.67 7.02 25.96
C LEU A 109 8.92 5.87 26.62
N GLU A 110 9.51 5.33 27.68
CA GLU A 110 8.76 4.62 28.71
C GLU A 110 7.79 5.64 29.30
N LYS A 111 6.49 5.41 29.16
CA LYS A 111 5.47 6.16 29.88
C LYS A 111 5.29 5.48 31.22
N GLU A 112 5.65 6.22 32.27
CA GLU A 112 5.31 5.96 33.67
C GLU A 112 3.79 5.92 33.90
#